data_AF-A0A928M718-F1
#
_entry.id   AF-A0A928M718-F1
#
_cell.length_a   1.000
_cell.length_b   1.000
_cell.length_c   1.000
_cell.angle_alpha   90.00
_cell.angle_beta   90.00
_cell.angle_gamma   90.00
#
_symmetry.space_group_name_H-M   'P 1'
#
loop_
_entity.id
_entity.type
_entity.pdbx_description
1 polymer ?
#
loop_
_entity_poly.entity_id
_entity_poly.type
_entity_poly.pdbx_seq_one_letter_code
_entity_poly.pdbx_strand_id
1 'polypeptide(L)'
;MFCPNCGSQMMDGTIFCTNCGSPMTPRSMIVRGNRVITALQDPLFLVICILWSISALVQLIIVGFPDVIVVLLTIFLWLTFAKARRGETPQRQLRCISGVVYAQYILGFVASGVFFLLGVLMIVFGVATKGRLPELDSFPWEYFPNLFLDLGSAVFTVFFVIMGFAMFFGGGVSLVINLLGYRRIHRFAKSVYENAYSDMPLPDAKAARIWLMIFGIISAAQIPNYLLVMVTSGVESGSVSGFILSLASGCNVAVAILASVLVKKYYCKAKTVPGIPEEI
;
A
#
# COMPACT_ATOMS: atom_id res chain seq x y z
N MET A 1 -33.87 -33.77 7.21
CA MET A 1 -33.32 -33.30 5.91
C MET A 1 -32.08 -34.12 5.47
N PHE A 2 -31.69 -34.13 4.19
CA PHE A 2 -30.43 -34.78 3.75
C PHE A 2 -29.32 -33.75 3.48
N CYS A 3 -28.08 -34.09 3.81
CA CYS A 3 -26.93 -33.22 3.57
C CYS A 3 -26.65 -33.08 2.06
N PRO A 4 -26.59 -31.85 1.51
CA PRO A 4 -26.37 -31.64 0.07
C PRO A 4 -24.94 -32.01 -0.38
N ASN A 5 -24.00 -32.18 0.55
CA ASN A 5 -22.60 -32.46 0.24
C ASN A 5 -22.25 -33.96 0.28
N CYS A 6 -22.82 -34.71 1.23
CA CYS A 6 -22.50 -36.12 1.43
C CYS A 6 -23.71 -37.07 1.43
N GLY A 7 -24.93 -36.53 1.30
CA GLY A 7 -26.16 -37.31 1.24
C GLY A 7 -26.62 -37.91 2.57
N SER A 8 -25.92 -37.69 3.68
CA SER A 8 -26.32 -38.24 4.99
C SER A 8 -27.62 -37.63 5.51
N GLN A 9 -28.45 -38.44 6.16
CA GLN A 9 -29.68 -37.98 6.79
C GLN A 9 -29.35 -37.21 8.08
N MET A 10 -29.92 -36.02 8.22
CA MET A 10 -29.69 -35.11 9.34
C MET A 10 -31.02 -34.75 10.02
N MET A 11 -30.96 -34.53 11.32
CA MET A 11 -32.07 -33.99 12.10
C MET A 11 -32.37 -32.55 11.68
N ASP A 12 -33.65 -32.18 11.69
CA ASP A 12 -34.06 -30.83 11.31
C ASP A 12 -33.60 -29.83 12.38
N GLY A 13 -32.97 -28.73 11.94
CA GLY A 13 -32.37 -27.70 12.81
C GLY A 13 -30.87 -27.83 13.05
N THR A 14 -30.17 -28.85 12.53
CA THR A 14 -28.71 -28.95 12.65
C THR A 14 -28.00 -27.94 11.74
N ILE A 15 -27.13 -27.11 12.32
CA ILE A 15 -26.40 -26.04 11.59
C ILE A 15 -25.28 -26.62 10.71
N PHE A 16 -24.63 -27.69 11.17
CA PHE A 16 -23.53 -28.37 10.48
C PHE A 16 -23.79 -29.87 10.37
N CYS A 17 -23.27 -30.46 9.30
CA CYS A 17 -23.30 -31.91 9.12
C CYS A 17 -22.32 -32.58 10.09
N THR A 18 -22.82 -33.43 10.99
CA THR A 18 -22.01 -34.25 11.91
C THR A 18 -21.15 -35.29 11.19
N ASN A 19 -21.48 -35.65 9.94
CA ASN A 19 -20.74 -36.65 9.17
C ASN A 19 -19.58 -36.05 8.35
N CYS A 20 -19.78 -34.90 7.69
CA CYS A 20 -18.76 -34.30 6.80
C CYS A 20 -18.36 -32.87 7.17
N GLY A 21 -18.95 -32.28 8.20
CA GLY A 21 -18.65 -30.92 8.67
C GLY A 21 -19.24 -29.78 7.82
N SER A 22 -19.92 -30.07 6.70
CA SER A 22 -20.46 -29.02 5.84
C SER A 22 -21.70 -28.35 6.44
N PRO A 23 -21.85 -27.01 6.34
CA PRO A 23 -23.04 -26.31 6.81
C PRO A 23 -24.30 -26.74 6.05
N MET A 24 -25.42 -26.88 6.75
CA MET A 24 -26.69 -27.38 6.20
C MET A 24 -27.58 -26.28 5.61
N THR A 25 -27.25 -25.01 5.83
CA THR A 25 -27.90 -23.88 5.16
C THR A 25 -27.52 -23.86 3.67
N PRO A 26 -28.49 -23.75 2.74
CA PRO A 26 -28.19 -23.69 1.32
C PRO A 26 -27.28 -22.49 1.02
N ARG A 27 -26.18 -22.75 0.32
CA ARG A 27 -25.15 -21.77 -0.07
C ARG A 27 -25.71 -20.54 -0.81
N SER A 28 -26.93 -20.65 -1.34
CA SER A 28 -27.66 -19.60 -2.07
C SER A 28 -28.48 -18.62 -1.20
N MET A 29 -28.78 -18.92 0.07
CA MET A 29 -29.51 -17.98 0.95
C MET A 29 -28.60 -17.04 1.76
N ILE A 30 -27.28 -17.29 1.80
CA ILE A 30 -26.31 -16.41 2.51
C ILE A 30 -25.99 -15.13 1.68
N VAL A 31 -26.41 -15.05 0.41
CA VAL A 31 -25.99 -13.98 -0.51
C VAL A 31 -26.83 -12.68 -0.35
N ARG A 32 -27.93 -12.68 0.40
CA ARG A 32 -28.88 -11.55 0.39
C ARG A 32 -28.51 -10.32 1.25
N GLY A 33 -27.36 -10.31 1.93
CA GLY A 33 -27.02 -9.19 2.83
C GLY A 33 -25.54 -8.84 2.96
N ASN A 34 -24.64 -9.53 2.27
CA ASN A 34 -23.23 -9.32 2.52
C ASN A 34 -22.71 -8.06 1.81
N ARG A 35 -22.62 -6.95 2.57
CA ARG A 35 -22.06 -5.67 2.12
C ARG A 35 -20.70 -5.83 1.45
N VAL A 36 -19.90 -6.83 1.85
CA VAL A 36 -18.59 -7.12 1.26
C VAL A 36 -18.74 -7.60 -0.18
N ILE A 37 -19.65 -8.53 -0.47
CA ILE A 37 -19.87 -9.02 -1.85
C ILE A 37 -20.39 -7.87 -2.73
N THR A 38 -21.35 -7.08 -2.24
CA THR A 38 -21.88 -5.92 -2.98
C THR A 38 -20.78 -4.90 -3.28
N ALA A 39 -19.89 -4.65 -2.31
CA ALA A 39 -18.75 -3.75 -2.50
C ALA A 39 -17.76 -4.27 -3.55
N LEU A 40 -17.50 -5.58 -3.57
CA LEU A 40 -16.59 -6.23 -4.52
C LEU A 40 -17.19 -6.38 -5.93
N GLN A 41 -18.52 -6.40 -6.06
CA GLN A 41 -19.22 -6.44 -7.34
C GLN A 41 -19.41 -5.05 -7.97
N ASP A 42 -19.15 -3.99 -7.22
CA ASP A 42 -19.26 -2.61 -7.69
C ASP A 42 -18.28 -2.35 -8.85
N PRO A 43 -18.69 -1.67 -9.94
CA PRO A 43 -17.78 -1.26 -11.02
C PRO A 43 -16.56 -0.48 -10.51
N LEU A 44 -16.66 0.25 -9.40
CA LEU A 44 -15.51 0.93 -8.78
C LEU A 44 -14.40 -0.06 -8.37
N PHE A 45 -14.75 -1.26 -7.90
CA PHE A 45 -13.76 -2.27 -7.54
C PHE A 45 -13.05 -2.84 -8.76
N LEU A 46 -13.76 -3.02 -9.88
CA LEU A 46 -13.16 -3.40 -11.15
C LEU A 46 -12.14 -2.34 -11.62
N VAL A 47 -12.51 -1.06 -11.56
CA VAL A 47 -11.60 0.04 -11.93
C VAL A 47 -10.34 0.04 -11.05
N ILE A 48 -10.49 -0.20 -9.75
CA ILE A 48 -9.36 -0.35 -8.82
C ILE A 48 -8.43 -1.49 -9.27
N CYS A 49 -8.98 -2.66 -9.63
CA CYS A 49 -8.18 -3.80 -10.10
C CYS A 49 -7.40 -3.46 -11.39
N ILE A 50 -8.06 -2.81 -12.35
CA ILE A 50 -7.44 -2.43 -13.63
C ILE A 50 -6.30 -1.42 -13.40
N LEU A 51 -6.55 -0.35 -12.64
CA LEU A 51 -5.54 0.68 -12.39
C LEU A 51 -4.34 0.14 -11.62
N TRP A 52 -4.57 -0.74 -10.63
CA TRP A 52 -3.50 -1.39 -9.89
C TRP A 52 -2.66 -2.29 -10.80
N SER A 53 -3.28 -3.03 -11.71
CA SER A 53 -2.58 -3.83 -12.73
C SER A 53 -1.75 -2.98 -13.69
N ILE A 54 -2.28 -1.84 -14.16
CA ILE A 54 -1.54 -0.92 -15.03
C ILE A 54 -0.29 -0.42 -14.32
N SER A 55 -0.42 0.00 -13.05
CA SER A 55 0.70 0.43 -12.22
C SER A 55 1.77 -0.65 -12.09
N ALA A 56 1.36 -1.89 -11.78
CA ALA A 56 2.26 -3.04 -11.66
C ALA A 56 2.99 -3.35 -12.97
N LEU A 57 2.28 -3.30 -14.10
CA LEU A 57 2.82 -3.56 -15.43
C LEU A 57 3.87 -2.51 -15.81
N VAL A 58 3.59 -1.23 -15.53
CA VAL A 58 4.54 -0.14 -15.80
C VAL A 58 5.82 -0.31 -14.98
N GLN A 59 5.70 -0.64 -13.68
CA GLN A 59 6.86 -0.90 -12.84
C GLN A 59 7.73 -2.04 -13.38
N LEU A 60 7.09 -3.14 -13.83
CA LEU A 60 7.78 -4.26 -14.44
C LEU A 60 8.54 -3.85 -15.71
N ILE A 61 7.93 -3.06 -16.60
CA ILE A 61 8.53 -2.70 -17.90
C ILE A 61 9.68 -1.70 -17.73
N ILE A 62 9.54 -0.70 -16.85
CA ILE A 62 10.52 0.39 -16.72
C ILE A 62 11.65 0.03 -15.77
N VAL A 63 11.34 -0.57 -14.62
CA VAL A 63 12.33 -0.85 -13.55
C VAL A 63 12.92 -2.25 -13.70
N GLY A 64 12.26 -3.16 -14.43
CA GLY A 64 12.71 -4.54 -14.65
C GLY A 64 12.47 -5.49 -13.48
N PHE A 65 12.34 -4.97 -12.26
CA PHE A 65 12.09 -5.75 -11.03
C PHE A 65 10.83 -5.23 -10.34
N PRO A 66 9.66 -5.89 -10.51
CA PRO A 66 8.45 -5.45 -9.84
C PRO A 66 8.51 -5.83 -8.36
N ASP A 67 7.96 -4.95 -7.51
CA ASP A 67 7.78 -5.27 -6.10
C ASP A 67 6.88 -6.49 -5.96
N VAL A 68 7.40 -7.54 -5.33
CA VAL A 68 6.67 -8.82 -5.12
C VAL A 68 5.31 -8.57 -4.46
N ILE A 69 5.23 -7.59 -3.55
CA ILE A 69 3.98 -7.18 -2.89
C ILE A 69 2.96 -6.65 -3.88
N VAL A 70 3.35 -5.81 -4.83
CA VAL A 70 2.45 -5.22 -5.82
C VAL A 70 1.89 -6.32 -6.73
N VAL A 71 2.75 -7.24 -7.18
CA VAL A 71 2.34 -8.40 -7.99
C VAL A 71 1.38 -9.31 -7.21
N LEU A 72 1.72 -9.68 -5.98
CA LEU A 72 0.86 -10.51 -5.13
C LEU A 72 -0.50 -9.84 -4.87
N LEU A 73 -0.51 -8.54 -4.56
CA LEU A 73 -1.74 -7.79 -4.36
C LEU A 73 -2.59 -7.76 -5.62
N THR A 74 -1.98 -7.57 -6.78
CA THR A 74 -2.65 -7.61 -8.08
C THR A 74 -3.34 -8.95 -8.31
N ILE A 75 -2.62 -10.06 -8.09
CA ILE A 75 -3.17 -11.41 -8.25
C ILE A 75 -4.35 -11.63 -7.30
N PHE A 76 -4.20 -11.28 -6.01
CA PHE A 76 -5.28 -11.48 -5.04
C PHE A 76 -6.48 -10.57 -5.30
N LEU A 77 -6.31 -9.35 -5.80
CA LEU A 77 -7.40 -8.46 -6.21
C LEU A 77 -8.23 -9.10 -7.32
N TRP A 78 -7.58 -9.60 -8.37
CA TRP A 78 -8.28 -10.27 -9.48
C TRP A 78 -8.97 -11.57 -9.06
N LEU A 79 -8.32 -12.40 -8.23
CA LEU A 79 -8.95 -13.62 -7.68
C LEU A 79 -10.17 -13.29 -6.81
N THR A 80 -10.10 -12.21 -6.04
CA THR A 80 -11.21 -11.70 -5.23
C THR A 80 -12.35 -11.23 -6.12
N PHE A 81 -12.06 -10.44 -7.15
CA PHE A 81 -13.04 -9.96 -8.13
C PHE A 81 -13.75 -11.09 -8.87
N ALA A 82 -12.99 -12.06 -9.40
CA ALA A 82 -13.54 -13.17 -10.16
C ALA A 82 -14.50 -14.03 -9.32
N LYS A 83 -14.17 -14.28 -8.05
CA LYS A 83 -15.06 -14.99 -7.12
C LYS A 83 -16.28 -14.17 -6.72
N ALA A 84 -16.10 -12.88 -6.42
CA ALA A 84 -17.20 -12.00 -6.06
C ALA A 84 -18.22 -11.89 -7.20
N ARG A 85 -17.79 -11.86 -8.47
CA ARG A 85 -18.68 -11.89 -9.65
C ARG A 85 -19.50 -13.17 -9.78
N ARG A 86 -19.01 -14.30 -9.25
CA ARG A 86 -19.77 -15.56 -9.14
C ARG A 86 -20.73 -15.59 -7.93
N GLY A 87 -20.79 -14.52 -7.13
CA GLY A 87 -21.59 -14.47 -5.90
C GLY A 87 -20.98 -15.26 -4.74
N GLU A 88 -19.75 -15.77 -4.89
CA GLU A 88 -19.04 -16.48 -3.84
C GLU A 88 -18.29 -15.49 -2.94
N THR A 89 -18.36 -15.70 -1.61
CA THR A 89 -17.56 -14.95 -0.64
C THR A 89 -16.08 -15.34 -0.72
N PRO A 90 -15.17 -14.43 -1.10
CA PRO A 90 -13.75 -14.75 -1.29
C PRO A 90 -12.94 -14.66 0.02
N GLN A 91 -13.37 -15.34 1.10
CA GLN A 91 -12.76 -15.21 2.44
C GLN A 91 -11.25 -15.51 2.45
N ARG A 92 -10.82 -16.60 1.78
CA ARG A 92 -9.39 -16.96 1.70
C ARG A 92 -8.58 -15.86 1.00
N GLN A 93 -9.09 -15.31 -0.10
CA GLN A 93 -8.42 -14.26 -0.86
C GLN A 93 -8.37 -12.94 -0.05
N LEU A 94 -9.44 -12.58 0.65
CA LEU A 94 -9.47 -11.40 1.52
C LEU A 94 -8.47 -11.53 2.69
N ARG A 95 -8.31 -12.72 3.26
CA ARG A 95 -7.25 -13.02 4.24
C ARG A 95 -5.86 -12.81 3.64
N CYS A 96 -5.64 -13.27 2.40
CA CYS A 96 -4.37 -13.02 1.70
C CYS A 96 -4.13 -11.52 1.46
N ILE A 97 -5.14 -10.75 1.04
CA ILE A 97 -5.03 -9.29 0.88
C ILE A 97 -4.62 -8.63 2.20
N SER A 98 -5.28 -8.98 3.32
CA SER A 98 -4.88 -8.48 4.64
C SER A 98 -3.44 -8.87 4.99
N GLY A 99 -3.02 -10.09 4.66
CA GLY A 99 -1.64 -10.55 4.85
C GLY A 99 -0.62 -9.75 4.02
N VAL A 100 -0.95 -9.38 2.78
CA VAL A 100 -0.09 -8.55 1.93
C VAL A 100 0.01 -7.13 2.49
N VAL A 101 -1.09 -6.54 2.95
CA VAL A 101 -1.08 -5.23 3.63
C VAL A 101 -0.24 -5.28 4.92
N TYR A 102 -0.31 -6.39 5.66
CA TYR A 102 0.53 -6.59 6.84
C TYR A 102 2.02 -6.71 6.50
N ALA A 103 2.35 -7.42 5.42
CA ALA A 103 3.73 -7.49 4.92
C ALA A 103 4.26 -6.09 4.55
N GLN A 104 3.44 -5.28 3.87
CA GLN A 104 3.78 -3.89 3.54
C GLN A 104 4.03 -3.06 4.80
N TYR A 105 3.23 -3.24 5.85
CA TYR A 105 3.43 -2.60 7.15
C TYR A 105 4.78 -2.98 7.78
N ILE A 106 5.18 -4.26 7.74
CA ILE A 106 6.49 -4.69 8.27
C ILE A 106 7.63 -4.10 7.45
N LEU A 107 7.56 -4.20 6.12
CA LEU A 107 8.60 -3.65 5.24
C LEU A 107 8.74 -2.13 5.40
N GLY A 108 7.64 -1.42 5.69
CA GLY A 108 7.67 -0.01 6.01
C GLY A 108 8.58 0.31 7.20
N PHE A 109 8.59 -0.49 8.27
CA PHE A 109 9.51 -0.26 9.40
C PHE A 109 10.95 -0.53 9.03
N VAL A 110 11.19 -1.61 8.29
CA VAL A 110 12.53 -1.95 7.84
C VAL A 110 13.08 -0.81 6.98
N ALA A 111 12.29 -0.32 6.03
CA ALA A 111 12.65 0.82 5.20
C ALA A 111 12.93 2.07 6.04
N SER A 112 12.04 2.45 6.98
CA SER A 112 12.28 3.60 7.87
C SER A 112 13.57 3.45 8.68
N GLY A 113 13.85 2.25 9.22
CA GLY A 113 15.08 1.97 9.95
C GLY A 113 16.34 2.10 9.09
N VAL A 114 16.29 1.62 7.85
CA VAL A 114 17.37 1.79 6.87
C VAL A 114 17.59 3.28 6.55
N PHE A 115 16.54 4.07 6.36
CA PHE A 115 16.66 5.52 6.14
C PHE A 115 17.32 6.24 7.32
N PHE A 116 16.95 5.90 8.56
CA PHE A 116 17.62 6.44 9.74
C PHE A 116 19.09 6.08 9.78
N LEU A 117 19.42 4.81 9.58
CA LEU A 117 20.81 4.32 9.63
C LEU A 117 21.66 4.96 8.53
N LEU A 118 21.17 5.01 7.28
CA LEU A 118 21.86 5.67 6.19
C LEU A 118 22.04 7.17 6.44
N GLY A 119 21.01 7.84 6.99
CA GLY A 119 21.10 9.25 7.36
C GLY A 119 22.20 9.53 8.39
N VAL A 120 22.28 8.72 9.45
CA VAL A 120 23.35 8.82 10.46
C VAL A 120 24.72 8.53 9.86
N LEU A 121 24.84 7.47 9.04
CA LEU A 121 26.09 7.13 8.37
C LEU A 121 26.59 8.26 7.45
N MET A 122 25.69 8.91 6.71
CA MET A 122 26.04 10.06 5.87
C MET A 122 26.54 11.25 6.69
N ILE A 123 25.90 11.55 7.83
CA ILE A 123 26.34 12.64 8.72
C ILE A 123 27.72 12.32 9.29
N VAL A 124 27.92 11.10 9.80
CA VAL A 124 29.21 10.68 10.36
C VAL A 124 30.30 10.70 9.29
N PHE A 125 30.01 10.20 8.09
CA PHE A 125 30.94 10.21 6.96
C PHE A 125 31.33 11.63 6.57
N GLY A 126 30.37 12.54 6.41
CA GLY A 126 30.63 13.95 6.10
C GLY A 126 31.50 14.64 7.16
N VAL A 127 31.27 14.38 8.44
CA VAL A 127 32.10 14.94 9.52
C VAL A 127 33.50 14.31 9.54
N ALA A 128 33.62 13.01 9.30
CA ALA A 128 34.89 12.29 9.34
C ALA A 128 35.85 12.68 8.20
N THR A 129 35.33 13.03 7.01
CA THR A 129 36.16 13.46 5.88
C THR A 129 36.86 14.79 6.13
N LYS A 130 36.34 15.65 7.02
CA LYS A 130 36.94 16.95 7.35
C LYS A 130 38.28 16.84 8.09
N GLY A 131 38.60 15.67 8.67
CA GLY A 131 39.82 15.47 9.48
C GLY A 131 40.86 14.49 8.90
N ARG A 132 40.60 13.86 7.74
CA ARG A 132 41.41 12.75 7.21
C ARG A 132 41.97 12.93 5.79
N LEU A 133 41.85 14.12 5.22
CA LEU A 133 42.47 14.46 3.92
C LEU A 133 43.92 15.01 3.93
N PRO A 134 44.74 15.00 5.02
CA PRO A 134 46.09 15.57 4.95
C PRO A 134 47.13 14.69 4.23
N GLU A 135 46.77 13.53 3.68
CA GLU A 135 47.74 12.61 3.02
C GLU A 135 47.58 12.50 1.49
N LEU A 136 46.66 13.28 0.88
CA LEU A 136 46.57 13.36 -0.59
C LEU A 136 47.58 14.35 -1.22
N ASP A 137 48.55 14.82 -0.44
CA ASP A 137 49.63 15.73 -0.86
C ASP A 137 50.62 15.09 -1.86
N SER A 138 50.56 13.77 -2.10
CA SER A 138 51.41 13.09 -3.09
C SER A 138 50.84 13.08 -4.51
N PHE A 139 49.64 13.61 -4.74
CA PHE A 139 49.12 13.80 -6.10
C PHE A 139 49.65 15.14 -6.67
N PRO A 140 50.11 15.19 -7.93
CA PRO A 140 50.71 16.39 -8.51
C PRO A 140 49.62 17.44 -8.82
N TRP A 141 49.18 18.15 -7.78
CA TRP A 141 48.20 19.24 -7.84
C TRP A 141 48.83 20.62 -8.06
N GLU A 142 50.09 20.71 -8.48
CA GLU A 142 50.84 21.98 -8.66
C GLU A 142 50.13 23.03 -9.56
N TYR A 143 49.11 22.63 -10.32
CA TYR A 143 48.32 23.52 -11.19
C TYR A 143 46.90 23.82 -10.71
N PHE A 144 46.41 23.21 -9.62
CA PHE A 144 45.10 23.53 -9.05
C PHE A 144 45.26 24.47 -7.85
N PRO A 145 44.60 25.63 -7.83
CA PRO A 145 44.69 26.54 -6.68
C PRO A 145 44.09 25.86 -5.45
N ASN A 146 44.86 25.84 -4.34
CA ASN A 146 44.47 25.27 -3.04
C ASN A 146 43.05 25.69 -2.58
N LEU A 147 42.61 26.89 -2.97
CA LEU A 147 41.25 27.40 -2.74
C LEU A 147 40.14 26.50 -3.33
N PHE A 148 40.36 25.86 -4.49
CA PHE A 148 39.35 25.03 -5.15
C PHE A 148 39.18 23.67 -4.46
N LEU A 149 40.28 23.10 -3.95
CA LEU A 149 40.26 21.84 -3.18
C LEU A 149 39.65 22.04 -1.78
N ASP A 150 39.99 23.14 -1.10
CA ASP A 150 39.39 23.49 0.20
C ASP A 150 37.89 23.78 0.07
N LEU A 151 37.50 24.55 -0.95
CA LEU A 151 36.08 24.84 -1.22
C LEU A 151 35.33 23.56 -1.61
N GLY A 152 35.93 22.70 -2.43
CA GLY A 152 35.35 21.43 -2.85
C GLY A 152 35.07 20.48 -1.68
N SER A 153 36.05 20.32 -0.76
CA SER A 153 35.89 19.46 0.42
C SER A 153 34.86 20.01 1.41
N ALA A 154 34.78 21.33 1.57
CA ALA A 154 33.77 21.98 2.41
C ALA A 154 32.36 21.81 1.82
N VAL A 155 32.19 22.04 0.51
CA VAL A 155 30.91 21.85 -0.19
C VAL A 155 30.47 20.39 -0.11
N PHE A 156 31.39 19.45 -0.31
CA PHE A 156 31.12 18.02 -0.19
C PHE A 156 30.66 17.64 1.22
N THR A 157 31.38 18.11 2.25
CA THR A 157 31.01 17.85 3.66
C THR A 157 29.61 18.37 3.99
N VAL A 158 29.32 19.62 3.61
CA VAL A 158 28.01 20.25 3.84
C VAL A 158 26.91 19.47 3.13
N PHE A 159 27.15 19.04 1.88
CA PHE A 159 26.20 18.25 1.12
C PHE A 159 25.83 16.93 1.81
N PHE A 160 26.82 16.16 2.27
CA PHE A 160 26.57 14.87 2.96
C PHE A 160 25.81 15.05 4.28
N VAL A 161 26.14 16.10 5.03
CA VAL A 161 25.43 16.41 6.28
C VAL A 161 23.97 16.78 6.01
N ILE A 162 23.71 17.64 5.02
CA ILE A 162 22.35 18.04 4.64
C ILE A 162 21.55 16.83 4.16
N MET A 163 22.12 16.01 3.27
CA MET A 163 21.48 14.80 2.76
C MET A 163 21.21 13.80 3.89
N GLY A 164 22.15 13.65 4.82
CA GLY A 164 21.99 12.78 5.98
C GLY A 164 20.85 13.22 6.90
N PHE A 165 20.72 14.52 7.18
CA PHE A 165 19.55 15.05 7.90
C PHE A 165 18.25 14.83 7.13
N ALA A 166 18.23 15.07 5.82
CA ALA A 166 17.05 14.83 4.99
C ALA A 166 16.59 13.37 5.05
N MET A 167 17.52 12.40 4.97
CA MET A 167 17.22 10.97 5.12
C MET A 167 16.74 10.61 6.53
N PHE A 168 17.34 11.21 7.57
CA PHE A 168 16.93 11.00 8.96
C PHE A 168 15.48 11.45 9.19
N PHE A 169 15.14 12.68 8.79
CA PHE A 169 13.77 13.19 8.90
C PHE A 169 12.80 12.43 8.00
N GLY A 170 13.22 12.06 6.78
CA GLY A 170 12.45 11.20 5.88
C GLY A 170 12.11 9.85 6.51
N GLY A 171 13.07 9.23 7.19
CA GLY A 171 12.86 8.01 7.99
C GLY A 171 11.82 8.21 9.09
N GLY A 172 11.86 9.34 9.80
CA GLY A 172 10.88 9.67 10.83
C GLY A 172 9.46 9.87 10.30
N VAL A 173 9.31 10.60 9.19
CA VAL A 173 8.00 10.78 8.52
C VAL A 173 7.46 9.44 8.03
N SER A 174 8.31 8.63 7.39
CA SER A 174 7.96 7.27 6.93
C SER A 174 7.47 6.40 8.09
N LEU A 175 8.15 6.44 9.24
CA LEU A 175 7.78 5.70 10.45
C LEU A 175 6.39 6.10 10.96
N VAL A 176 6.09 7.40 11.00
CA VAL A 176 4.78 7.93 11.44
C VAL A 176 3.67 7.49 10.50
N ILE A 177 3.88 7.61 9.18
CA ILE A 177 2.92 7.16 8.16
C ILE A 177 2.67 5.66 8.31
N ASN A 178 3.70 4.87 8.60
CA ASN A 178 3.56 3.44 8.76
C ASN A 178 2.78 3.05 10.03
N LEU A 179 3.10 3.68 11.16
CA LEU A 179 2.46 3.45 12.45
C LEU A 179 0.97 3.82 12.46
N LEU A 180 0.63 4.94 11.81
CA LEU A 180 -0.73 5.48 11.84
C LEU A 180 -1.56 5.04 10.63
N GLY A 181 -0.96 5.01 9.44
CA GLY A 181 -1.63 4.68 8.19
C GLY A 181 -1.77 3.19 7.95
N TYR A 182 -0.67 2.51 7.64
CA TYR A 182 -0.70 1.08 7.27
C TYR A 182 -1.31 0.21 8.39
N ARG A 183 -1.05 0.53 9.66
CA ARG A 183 -1.67 -0.18 10.79
C ARG A 183 -3.20 -0.09 10.82
N ARG A 184 -3.78 1.07 10.49
CA ARG A 184 -5.24 1.27 10.45
C ARG A 184 -5.86 0.57 9.25
N ILE A 185 -5.22 0.65 8.07
CA ILE A 185 -5.67 -0.05 6.87
C ILE A 185 -5.61 -1.56 7.07
N HIS A 186 -4.55 -2.09 7.68
CA HIS A 186 -4.45 -3.51 8.02
C HIS A 186 -5.57 -3.95 8.97
N ARG A 187 -5.84 -3.21 10.06
CA ARG A 187 -6.94 -3.53 10.98
C ARG A 187 -8.30 -3.52 10.29
N PHE A 188 -8.52 -2.58 9.38
CA PHE A 188 -9.71 -2.55 8.55
C PHE A 188 -9.80 -3.77 7.63
N ALA A 189 -8.74 -4.07 6.85
CA ALA A 189 -8.70 -5.23 5.96
C ALA A 189 -8.91 -6.55 6.72
N LYS A 190 -8.34 -6.65 7.94
CA LYS A 190 -8.55 -7.76 8.85
C LYS A 190 -10.01 -7.90 9.25
N SER A 191 -10.61 -6.79 9.68
CA SER A 191 -12.03 -6.74 10.06
C SER A 191 -12.96 -7.10 8.90
N VAL A 192 -12.61 -6.75 7.66
CA VAL A 192 -13.42 -7.10 6.47
C VAL A 192 -13.47 -8.61 6.24
N TYR A 193 -12.35 -9.34 6.39
CA TYR A 193 -12.37 -10.79 6.14
C TYR A 193 -12.91 -11.58 7.34
N GLU A 194 -12.68 -11.12 8.57
CA GLU A 194 -13.18 -11.78 9.79
C GLU A 194 -14.69 -11.66 9.89
N ASN A 195 -15.22 -10.49 9.54
CA ASN A 195 -16.66 -10.22 9.55
C ASN A 195 -17.30 -10.43 8.18
N ALA A 196 -16.64 -11.13 7.25
CA ALA A 196 -17.15 -11.32 5.90
C ALA A 196 -18.51 -12.05 5.86
N TYR A 197 -18.93 -12.72 6.92
CA TYR A 197 -20.23 -13.41 7.00
C TYR A 197 -21.21 -12.76 7.99
N SER A 198 -20.78 -11.72 8.71
CA SER A 198 -21.55 -11.10 9.78
C SER A 198 -21.81 -9.63 9.48
N ASP A 199 -23.03 -9.15 9.68
CA ASP A 199 -23.41 -7.73 9.52
C ASP A 199 -22.94 -6.82 10.66
N MET A 200 -21.85 -7.22 11.34
CA MET A 200 -21.25 -6.45 12.42
C MET A 200 -20.64 -5.15 11.88
N PRO A 201 -20.70 -4.06 12.67
CA PRO A 201 -20.05 -2.81 12.30
C PRO A 201 -18.54 -3.04 12.17
N LEU A 202 -17.95 -2.62 11.04
CA LEU A 202 -16.51 -2.76 10.86
C LEU A 202 -15.79 -1.64 11.64
N PRO A 203 -14.99 -1.98 12.66
CA PRO A 203 -14.17 -0.99 13.33
C PRO A 203 -13.16 -0.38 12.34
N ASP A 204 -12.73 0.86 12.62
CA ASP A 204 -11.73 1.58 11.84
C ASP A 204 -12.09 1.92 10.37
N ALA A 205 -13.30 1.65 9.86
CA ALA A 205 -13.68 1.98 8.47
C ALA A 205 -13.53 3.48 8.14
N LYS A 206 -13.93 4.37 9.07
CA LYS A 206 -13.74 5.83 8.91
C LYS A 206 -12.25 6.20 8.87
N ALA A 207 -11.43 5.59 9.72
CA ALA A 207 -9.99 5.84 9.77
C ALA A 207 -9.28 5.34 8.51
N ALA A 208 -9.61 4.13 8.05
CA ALA A 208 -9.07 3.56 6.82
C ALA A 208 -9.41 4.43 5.60
N ARG A 209 -10.64 4.96 5.51
CA ARG A 209 -11.02 5.92 4.47
C ARG A 209 -10.10 7.15 4.46
N ILE A 210 -9.89 7.77 5.62
CA ILE A 210 -9.06 8.99 5.74
C ILE A 210 -7.63 8.66 5.30
N TRP A 211 -7.05 7.56 5.78
CA TRP A 211 -5.69 7.17 5.43
C TRP A 211 -5.52 6.79 3.97
N LEU A 212 -6.50 6.12 3.33
CA LEU A 212 -6.49 5.88 1.89
C LEU A 212 -6.44 7.20 1.10
N MET A 213 -7.19 8.21 1.55
CA MET A 213 -7.19 9.54 0.94
C MET A 213 -5.83 10.24 1.12
N ILE A 214 -5.25 10.17 2.33
CA ILE A 214 -3.91 10.69 2.63
C ILE A 214 -2.85 10.01 1.75
N PHE A 215 -2.89 8.68 1.61
CA PHE A 215 -1.97 7.96 0.72
C PHE A 215 -2.10 8.41 -0.72
N GLY A 216 -3.31 8.65 -1.21
CA GLY A 216 -3.52 9.24 -2.54
C GLY A 216 -2.84 10.61 -2.69
N ILE A 217 -2.95 11.48 -1.69
CA ILE A 217 -2.30 12.80 -1.69
C ILE A 217 -0.77 12.68 -1.65
N ILE A 218 -0.24 11.80 -0.79
CA ILE A 218 1.21 11.56 -0.68
C ILE A 218 1.77 11.03 -2.00
N SER A 219 1.08 10.07 -2.65
CA SER A 219 1.49 9.57 -3.96
C SER A 219 1.43 10.65 -5.05
N ALA A 220 0.44 11.55 -4.99
CA ALA A 220 0.33 12.66 -5.93
C ALA A 220 1.51 13.64 -5.82
N ALA A 221 2.05 13.83 -4.62
CA ALA A 221 3.22 14.68 -4.40
C ALA A 221 4.50 14.17 -5.09
N GLN A 222 4.54 12.90 -5.53
CA GLN A 222 5.68 12.37 -6.29
C GLN A 222 5.61 12.67 -7.79
N ILE A 223 4.44 13.04 -8.32
CA ILE A 223 4.23 13.31 -9.76
C ILE A 223 5.16 14.41 -10.29
N PRO A 224 5.36 15.56 -9.61
CA PRO A 224 6.27 16.59 -10.08
C PRO A 224 7.72 16.11 -10.22
N ASN A 225 8.17 15.18 -9.37
CA ASN A 225 9.53 14.65 -9.43
C ASN A 225 9.73 13.81 -10.71
N TYR A 226 8.76 12.97 -11.07
CA TYR A 226 8.81 12.19 -12.31
C TYR A 226 8.77 13.10 -13.56
N LEU A 227 8.00 14.19 -13.49
CA LEU A 227 7.94 15.18 -14.56
C LEU A 227 9.23 15.99 -14.69
N LEU A 228 9.91 16.29 -13.58
CA LEU A 228 11.21 16.94 -13.59
C LEU A 228 12.28 16.04 -14.25
N VAL A 229 12.26 14.73 -13.97
CA VAL A 229 13.13 13.75 -14.65
C VAL A 229 12.90 13.78 -16.16
N MET A 230 11.64 13.86 -16.62
CA MET A 230 11.32 14.00 -18.04
C MET A 230 11.95 15.26 -18.66
N VAL A 231 11.92 16.40 -17.96
CA VAL A 231 12.49 17.67 -18.45
C VAL A 231 14.02 17.66 -18.46
N THR A 232 14.64 17.08 -17.44
CA THR A 232 16.10 17.14 -17.24
C THR A 232 16.90 16.10 -18.04
N SER A 233 16.26 14.98 -18.41
CA SER A 233 16.95 13.83 -19.03
C SER A 233 17.16 13.90 -20.56
N GLY A 234 16.75 14.98 -21.22
CA GLY A 234 16.90 15.13 -22.67
C GLY A 234 16.00 14.19 -23.50
N VAL A 235 15.76 14.54 -24.76
CA VAL A 235 14.68 13.99 -25.60
C VAL A 235 14.96 12.56 -26.10
N GLU A 236 16.20 12.09 -26.09
CA GLU A 236 16.58 10.91 -26.91
C GLU A 236 16.30 9.54 -26.26
N SER A 237 16.08 9.45 -24.93
CA SER A 237 15.69 8.16 -24.29
C SER A 237 15.08 8.29 -22.88
N GLY A 238 15.42 9.33 -22.11
CA GLY A 238 14.91 9.54 -20.75
C GLY A 238 13.46 10.03 -20.68
N SER A 239 13.01 10.79 -21.68
CA SER A 239 11.68 11.44 -21.71
C SER A 239 10.50 10.46 -21.60
N VAL A 240 10.57 9.32 -22.29
CA VAL A 240 9.49 8.32 -22.30
C VAL A 240 9.35 7.64 -20.93
N SER A 241 10.47 7.38 -20.23
CA SER A 241 10.45 6.74 -18.92
C SER A 241 9.82 7.61 -17.83
N GLY A 242 10.13 8.92 -17.81
CA GLY A 242 9.55 9.87 -16.85
C GLY A 242 8.04 10.03 -17.02
N PHE A 243 7.58 10.14 -18.28
CA PHE A 243 6.14 10.20 -18.59
C PHE A 243 5.42 8.92 -18.15
N ILE A 244 5.96 7.74 -18.47
CA ILE A 244 5.35 6.46 -18.11
C ILE A 244 5.29 6.28 -16.57
N LEU A 245 6.34 6.67 -15.83
CA LEU A 245 6.35 6.62 -14.37
C LEU A 245 5.31 7.58 -13.76
N SER A 246 5.11 8.76 -14.35
CA SER A 246 4.07 9.69 -13.91
C SER A 246 2.67 9.10 -14.05
N LEU A 247 2.40 8.35 -15.13
CA LEU A 247 1.13 7.65 -15.35
C LEU A 247 0.90 6.55 -14.32
N ALA A 248 1.94 5.77 -13.98
CA ALA A 248 1.84 4.74 -12.93
C ALA A 248 1.55 5.34 -11.55
N SER A 249 2.21 6.44 -11.21
CA SER A 249 1.90 7.18 -9.97
C SER A 249 0.46 7.70 -9.99
N GLY A 250 0.00 8.26 -11.12
CA GLY A 250 -1.40 8.68 -11.30
C GLY A 250 -2.41 7.55 -11.08
N CYS A 251 -2.09 6.33 -11.54
CA CYS A 251 -2.90 5.14 -11.28
C CYS A 251 -2.97 4.81 -9.78
N ASN A 252 -1.85 4.88 -9.05
CA ASN A 252 -1.82 4.64 -7.60
C ASN A 252 -2.68 5.67 -6.84
N VAL A 253 -2.59 6.95 -7.22
CA VAL A 253 -3.42 8.03 -6.66
C VAL A 253 -4.90 7.72 -6.89
N ALA A 254 -5.28 7.39 -8.12
CA ALA A 254 -6.65 7.06 -8.47
C ALA A 254 -7.17 5.84 -7.70
N VAL A 255 -6.36 4.78 -7.55
CA VAL A 255 -6.73 3.60 -6.75
C VAL A 255 -6.99 3.98 -5.29
N ALA A 256 -6.09 4.75 -4.67
CA ALA A 256 -6.24 5.13 -3.27
C ALA A 256 -7.51 5.97 -3.03
N ILE A 257 -7.80 6.91 -3.94
CA ILE A 257 -9.01 7.74 -3.89
C ILE A 257 -10.25 6.88 -4.12
N LEU A 258 -10.29 6.03 -5.15
CA LEU A 258 -11.43 5.17 -5.45
C LEU A 258 -11.70 4.17 -4.32
N ALA A 259 -10.65 3.61 -3.72
CA ALA A 259 -10.76 2.74 -2.54
C ALA A 259 -11.39 3.50 -1.37
N SER A 260 -11.00 4.76 -1.13
CA SER A 260 -11.62 5.59 -0.08
C SER A 260 -13.11 5.85 -0.35
N VAL A 261 -13.50 6.09 -1.60
CA VAL A 261 -14.90 6.30 -2.02
C VAL A 261 -15.71 5.01 -1.83
N LEU A 262 -15.15 3.87 -2.20
CA LEU A 262 -15.77 2.56 -2.02
C LEU A 262 -15.97 2.26 -0.54
N VAL A 263 -14.98 2.55 0.31
CA VAL A 263 -15.11 2.41 1.77
C VAL A 263 -16.20 3.32 2.33
N LYS A 264 -16.28 4.58 1.85
CA LYS A 264 -17.35 5.50 2.23
C LYS A 264 -18.74 4.97 1.86
N LYS A 265 -18.88 4.45 0.63
CA LYS A 265 -20.15 3.99 0.06
C LYS A 265 -20.73 2.80 0.82
N TYR A 266 -19.89 1.82 1.19
CA TYR A 266 -20.36 0.55 1.74
C TYR A 266 -20.17 0.39 3.26
N TYR A 267 -19.17 1.05 3.85
CA TYR A 267 -18.78 0.81 5.25
C TYR A 267 -18.93 2.02 6.17
N CYS A 268 -19.07 3.25 5.63
CA CYS A 268 -19.27 4.45 6.44
C CYS A 268 -20.73 4.91 6.55
N LYS A 269 -21.67 4.31 5.80
CA LYS A 269 -23.09 4.60 5.99
C LYS A 269 -23.53 4.01 7.32
N ALA A 270 -23.82 4.87 8.29
CA ALA A 270 -24.44 4.48 9.55
C ALA A 270 -25.71 3.70 9.22
N LYS A 271 -25.92 2.55 9.88
CA LYS A 271 -27.28 2.07 10.07
C LYS A 271 -27.92 3.15 10.94
N THR A 272 -28.74 4.03 10.36
CA THR A 272 -29.91 4.49 11.11
C THR A 272 -30.67 3.21 11.39
N VAL A 273 -30.48 2.65 12.59
CA VAL A 273 -31.34 1.57 13.06
C VAL A 273 -32.71 2.21 13.18
N PRO A 274 -33.72 1.83 12.37
CA PRO A 274 -35.05 2.34 12.58
C PRO A 274 -35.51 1.82 13.95
N GLY A 275 -35.59 2.70 14.95
CA GLY A 275 -36.16 2.39 16.26
C GLY A 275 -35.26 2.50 17.49
N ILE A 276 -34.02 3.00 17.41
CA ILE A 276 -33.27 3.39 18.62
C ILE A 276 -33.23 4.94 18.66
N PRO A 277 -33.95 5.59 19.58
CA PRO A 277 -33.84 7.03 19.75
C PRO A 277 -32.40 7.39 20.13
N GLU A 278 -31.86 8.42 19.49
CA GLU A 278 -30.60 9.05 19.90
C GLU A 278 -30.79 9.59 21.32
N GLU A 279 -30.24 8.90 22.33
CA GLU A 279 -30.07 9.50 23.64
C GLU A 279 -28.98 10.57 23.55
N ILE A 280 -29.37 11.74 24.06
CA ILE A 280 -28.73 13.06 24.02
C ILE A 280 -27.39 13.07 24.76
#